data_AF-A0A6A6V9M3-F1
#
_entry.id   AF-A0A6A6V9M3-F1
#
_cell.length_a   1.000
_cell.length_b   1.000
_cell.length_c   1.000
_cell.angle_alpha   90.00
_cell.angle_beta   90.00
_cell.angle_gamma   90.00
#
_symmetry.space_group_name_H-M   'P 1'
#
loop_
_entity.id
_entity.type
_entity.pdbx_description
1 polymer ?
#
loop_
_entity_poly.entity_id
_entity_poly.type
_entity_poly.pdbx_seq_one_letter_code
_entity_poly.pdbx_strand_id
1 'polypeptide(L)'
;MTAIMATSKTLQTIPRFLLPRSPFLFRARAFPLQATPLSVLRHASSIPNRSSMPKLPLKPRVIPQPDKYRPPSHGKRTPRSETLQKSYGPKLSEEDKVRMETKKYPNMMAPKGSFMYWFLNNIYIHMFITIVR
;
A
#
# COMPACT_ATOMS: atom_id res chain seq x y z
N MET A 1 -69.78 -38.42 -13.75
CA MET A 1 -68.72 -37.55 -14.31
C MET A 1 -68.19 -36.68 -13.18
N THR A 2 -67.05 -37.01 -12.59
CA THR A 2 -66.25 -36.07 -11.77
C THR A 2 -64.83 -36.63 -11.69
N ALA A 3 -63.89 -35.98 -12.37
CA ALA A 3 -62.47 -36.34 -12.38
C ALA A 3 -61.74 -35.57 -11.26
N ILE A 4 -60.88 -36.27 -10.53
CA ILE A 4 -60.02 -35.73 -9.47
C ILE A 4 -58.73 -35.23 -10.14
N MET A 5 -58.46 -33.93 -10.08
CA MET A 5 -57.18 -33.34 -10.54
C MET A 5 -56.11 -33.48 -9.45
N ALA A 6 -55.01 -34.14 -9.79
CA ALA A 6 -53.79 -34.18 -8.99
C ALA A 6 -52.96 -32.91 -9.22
N THR A 7 -52.47 -32.30 -8.14
CA THR A 7 -51.55 -31.16 -8.19
C THR A 7 -50.10 -31.63 -8.11
N SER A 8 -49.35 -31.48 -9.20
CA SER A 8 -47.91 -31.79 -9.24
C SER A 8 -47.11 -30.65 -8.62
N LYS A 9 -46.36 -30.92 -7.54
CA LYS A 9 -45.39 -29.97 -6.96
C LYS A 9 -44.16 -29.89 -7.87
N THR A 10 -43.96 -28.73 -8.49
CA THR A 10 -42.72 -28.42 -9.22
C THR A 10 -41.62 -28.12 -8.21
N LEU A 11 -40.48 -28.82 -8.31
CA LEU A 11 -39.29 -28.52 -7.53
C LEU A 11 -38.67 -27.22 -8.06
N GLN A 12 -38.90 -26.13 -7.33
CA GLN A 12 -38.34 -24.83 -7.67
C GLN A 12 -36.80 -24.89 -7.55
N THR A 13 -36.12 -24.79 -8.68
CA THR A 13 -34.66 -24.72 -8.73
C THR A 13 -34.24 -23.36 -8.18
N ILE A 14 -33.63 -23.35 -6.99
CA ILE A 14 -33.13 -22.13 -6.36
C ILE A 14 -32.04 -21.55 -7.25
N PRO A 15 -32.21 -20.32 -7.77
CA PRO A 15 -31.21 -19.75 -8.64
C PRO A 15 -29.96 -19.37 -7.84
N ARG A 16 -28.79 -19.62 -8.42
CA ARG A 16 -27.49 -19.60 -7.72
C ARG A 16 -27.07 -18.25 -7.13
N PHE A 17 -27.80 -17.17 -7.42
CA PHE A 17 -27.57 -15.88 -6.79
C PHE A 17 -28.14 -15.76 -5.37
N LEU A 18 -29.06 -16.65 -4.95
CA LEU A 18 -29.52 -16.72 -3.57
C LEU A 18 -28.59 -17.53 -2.65
N LEU A 19 -27.64 -18.27 -3.22
CA LEU A 19 -26.69 -19.05 -2.42
C LEU A 19 -25.49 -18.15 -2.07
N PRO A 20 -25.08 -18.09 -0.78
CA PRO A 20 -23.86 -17.38 -0.40
C PRO A 20 -22.68 -18.01 -1.15
N ARG A 21 -22.07 -17.22 -2.05
CA ARG A 21 -20.87 -17.63 -2.77
C ARG A 21 -19.77 -17.87 -1.75
N SER A 22 -19.26 -19.10 -1.69
CA SER A 22 -18.08 -19.46 -0.89
C SER A 22 -16.96 -18.43 -1.12
N PRO A 23 -16.27 -17.95 -0.07
CA PRO A 23 -15.15 -17.05 -0.25
C PRO A 23 -14.10 -17.73 -1.13
N PHE A 24 -13.65 -17.00 -2.15
CA PHE A 24 -12.51 -17.40 -2.97
C PHE A 24 -11.31 -17.55 -2.06
N LEU A 25 -10.90 -18.79 -1.77
CA LEU A 25 -9.60 -19.06 -1.19
C LEU A 25 -8.56 -18.53 -2.17
N PHE A 26 -7.78 -17.54 -1.74
CA PHE A 26 -6.65 -17.01 -2.49
C PHE A 26 -5.62 -18.12 -2.70
N ARG A 27 -5.78 -18.88 -3.79
CA ARG A 27 -4.73 -19.76 -4.30
C ARG A 27 -3.56 -18.86 -4.69
N ALA A 28 -2.45 -18.96 -3.98
CA ALA A 28 -1.21 -18.30 -4.34
C ALA A 28 -0.80 -18.76 -5.76
N ARG A 29 -1.05 -17.92 -6.76
CA ARG A 29 -0.48 -18.07 -8.10
C ARG A 29 1.00 -17.75 -7.97
N ALA A 30 1.85 -18.74 -8.20
CA ALA A 30 3.26 -18.51 -8.50
C ALA A 30 3.35 -17.54 -9.69
N PHE A 31 4.15 -16.49 -9.52
CA PHE A 31 4.43 -15.49 -10.54
C PHE A 31 5.07 -16.17 -11.77
N PRO A 32 4.56 -16.02 -13.00
CA PRO A 32 5.35 -16.30 -14.17
C PRO A 32 6.40 -15.19 -14.33
N LEU A 33 7.68 -15.56 -14.34
CA LEU A 33 8.78 -14.68 -14.72
C LEU A 33 8.53 -14.18 -16.15
N GLN A 34 8.35 -12.86 -16.31
CA GLN A 34 8.25 -12.22 -17.61
C GLN A 34 9.63 -12.30 -18.30
N ALA A 35 9.72 -13.09 -19.36
CA ALA A 35 10.84 -13.01 -20.30
C ALA A 35 10.66 -11.76 -21.17
N THR A 36 11.56 -10.79 -21.03
CA THR A 36 11.61 -9.61 -21.90
C THR A 36 12.35 -9.95 -23.20
N PRO A 37 11.77 -9.73 -24.39
CA PRO A 37 12.54 -9.79 -25.62
C PRO A 37 13.40 -8.51 -25.73
N LEU A 38 14.71 -8.70 -25.79
CA LEU A 38 15.71 -7.67 -26.07
C LEU A 38 15.52 -7.18 -27.52
N SER A 39 14.81 -6.08 -27.73
CA SER A 39 14.77 -5.41 -29.03
C SER A 39 16.09 -4.64 -29.23
N VAL A 40 16.96 -5.20 -30.07
CA VAL A 40 18.19 -4.55 -30.53
C VAL A 40 17.82 -3.40 -31.47
N LEU A 41 17.62 -2.20 -30.91
CA LEU A 41 17.52 -0.96 -31.68
C LEU A 41 18.92 -0.55 -32.16
N ARG A 42 19.28 -0.93 -33.40
CA ARG A 42 20.46 -0.40 -34.08
C ARG A 42 20.17 1.02 -34.56
N HIS A 43 20.80 2.01 -33.93
CA HIS A 43 20.83 3.38 -34.43
C HIS A 43 21.92 3.50 -35.51
N ALA A 44 21.53 3.66 -36.77
CA ALA A 44 22.45 4.01 -37.85
C ALA A 44 22.65 5.53 -37.86
N SER A 45 23.86 6.00 -37.57
CA SER A 45 24.23 7.41 -37.71
C SER A 45 24.65 7.68 -39.16
N SER A 46 23.98 8.64 -39.81
CA SER A 46 24.47 9.26 -41.03
C SER A 46 25.42 10.39 -40.63
N ILE A 47 26.67 10.33 -41.07
CA ILE A 47 27.66 11.40 -40.90
C ILE A 47 27.44 12.42 -42.04
N PRO A 48 27.10 13.69 -41.75
CA PRO A 48 27.12 14.72 -42.77
C PRO A 48 28.56 15.21 -43.01
N ASN A 49 28.98 15.14 -44.26
CA ASN A 49 30.28 15.63 -44.73
C ASN A 49 30.24 17.18 -44.74
N ARG A 50 30.95 17.83 -43.82
CA ARG A 50 31.11 19.31 -43.82
C ARG A 50 32.49 19.68 -44.35
N SER A 51 32.55 19.98 -45.64
CA SER A 51 33.69 20.61 -46.29
C SER A 51 33.56 22.13 -46.25
N SER A 52 34.27 22.78 -45.32
CA SER A 52 34.92 24.11 -45.48
C SER A 52 35.11 24.80 -44.11
N MET A 53 36.25 24.58 -43.47
CA MET A 53 36.86 25.52 -42.50
C MET A 53 38.39 25.27 -42.47
N PRO A 54 39.23 26.31 -42.28
CA PRO A 54 40.67 26.20 -42.36
C PRO A 54 41.26 25.35 -41.23
N LYS A 55 42.19 24.44 -41.59
CA LYS A 55 42.90 23.51 -40.69
C LYS A 55 43.82 24.27 -39.73
N LEU A 56 43.38 24.49 -38.50
CA LEU A 56 44.29 24.67 -37.35
C LEU A 56 44.94 23.31 -37.02
N PRO A 57 46.20 23.26 -36.51
CA PRO A 57 46.87 22.01 -36.21
C PRO A 57 46.05 21.19 -35.20
N LEU A 58 45.51 20.06 -35.66
CA LEU A 58 44.71 19.13 -34.88
C LEU A 58 45.57 18.50 -33.79
N LYS A 59 45.70 19.15 -32.64
CA LYS A 59 45.87 18.38 -31.40
C LYS A 59 44.56 17.59 -31.23
N PRO A 60 44.64 16.25 -31.08
CA PRO A 60 43.43 15.46 -30.89
C PRO A 60 42.70 16.03 -29.68
N ARG A 61 41.47 16.50 -29.88
CA ARG A 61 40.63 17.05 -28.82
C ARG A 61 40.13 15.87 -27.98
N VAL A 62 40.99 15.40 -27.07
CA VAL A 62 40.66 14.33 -26.15
C VAL A 62 39.63 14.89 -25.17
N ILE A 63 38.42 14.35 -25.22
CA ILE A 63 37.38 14.66 -24.24
C ILE A 63 37.94 14.19 -22.89
N PRO A 64 37.99 15.04 -21.85
CA PRO A 64 38.47 14.60 -20.54
C PRO A 64 37.62 13.42 -20.09
N GLN A 65 38.26 12.40 -19.53
CA GLN A 65 37.53 11.25 -19.02
C GLN A 65 36.51 11.76 -17.99
N PRO A 66 35.21 11.39 -18.13
CA PRO A 66 34.21 11.81 -17.17
C PRO A 66 34.62 11.30 -15.80
N ASP A 67 34.38 12.12 -14.77
CA ASP A 67 34.70 11.74 -13.39
C ASP A 67 34.13 10.35 -13.09
N LYS A 68 35.01 9.47 -12.63
CA LYS A 68 34.69 8.06 -12.37
C LYS A 68 33.49 8.03 -11.44
N TYR A 69 32.37 7.44 -11.90
CA TYR A 69 31.10 7.39 -11.18
C TYR A 69 31.34 7.02 -9.73
N ARG A 70 31.09 7.97 -8.83
CA ARG A 70 31.19 7.76 -7.39
C ARG A 70 29.79 7.42 -6.93
N PRO A 71 29.42 6.12 -6.80
CA PRO A 71 28.15 5.80 -6.19
C PRO A 71 28.10 6.49 -4.82
N PRO A 72 26.94 6.96 -4.37
CA PRO A 72 26.80 7.45 -3.00
C PRO A 72 27.39 6.39 -2.05
N SER A 73 28.47 6.76 -1.33
CA SER A 73 29.37 5.84 -0.60
C SER A 73 28.64 4.97 0.42
N HIS A 74 27.46 5.38 0.83
CA HIS A 74 26.39 4.52 1.31
C HIS A 74 25.08 5.21 0.95
N GLY A 75 24.08 4.43 0.50
CA GLY A 75 22.72 4.95 0.33
C GLY A 75 22.26 5.56 1.65
N LYS A 76 22.00 6.87 1.68
CA LYS A 76 21.37 7.55 2.81
C LYS A 76 20.06 6.81 3.08
N ARG A 77 20.02 6.01 4.14
CA ARG A 77 18.79 5.31 4.55
C ARG A 77 17.75 6.40 4.75
N THR A 78 16.75 6.43 3.88
CA THR A 78 15.55 7.21 4.16
C THR A 78 15.02 6.69 5.49
N PRO A 79 14.68 7.58 6.45
CA PRO A 79 14.08 7.13 7.70
C PRO A 79 12.88 6.29 7.33
N ARG A 80 12.72 5.15 8.02
CA ARG A 80 11.66 4.16 7.80
C ARG A 80 10.31 4.82 8.10
N SER A 81 9.81 5.64 7.17
CA SER A 81 8.53 6.33 7.26
C SER A 81 7.35 5.35 7.26
N GLU A 82 7.63 4.06 7.06
CA GLU A 82 6.68 2.96 7.15
C GLU A 82 6.18 2.72 8.58
N THR A 83 6.91 3.14 9.61
CA THR A 83 6.49 2.94 11.01
C THR A 83 5.67 4.11 11.56
N LEU A 84 5.72 5.28 10.91
CA LEU A 84 4.73 6.34 11.15
C LEU A 84 3.47 5.91 10.44
N GLN A 85 2.50 5.39 11.21
CA GLN A 85 1.19 4.94 10.75
C GLN A 85 0.64 5.86 9.65
N LYS A 86 0.87 5.47 8.39
CA LYS A 86 0.30 6.16 7.25
C LYS A 86 -1.18 5.82 7.26
N SER A 87 -1.98 6.70 7.85
CA SER A 87 -3.42 6.64 7.69
C SER A 87 -3.71 6.94 6.23
N TYR A 88 -3.92 5.89 5.44
CA TYR A 88 -4.27 6.00 4.04
C TYR A 88 -5.74 6.45 3.99
N GLY A 89 -5.95 7.77 3.97
CA GLY A 89 -7.28 8.37 3.97
C GLY A 89 -7.23 9.89 4.12
N PRO A 90 -8.39 10.56 3.98
CA PRO A 90 -8.51 11.98 4.31
C PRO A 90 -8.10 12.22 5.77
N LYS A 91 -7.46 13.36 6.03
CA LYS A 91 -7.09 13.76 7.39
C LYS A 91 -8.35 13.88 8.23
N LEU A 92 -8.34 13.28 9.42
CA LEU A 92 -9.43 13.40 10.39
C LEU A 92 -9.60 14.86 10.81
N SER A 93 -10.83 15.39 10.65
CA SER A 93 -11.21 16.68 11.22
C SER A 93 -11.07 16.64 12.75
N GLU A 94 -10.86 17.79 13.37
CA GLU A 94 -10.76 17.90 14.83
C GLU A 94 -12.06 17.47 15.50
N GLU A 95 -13.20 17.81 14.90
CA GLU A 95 -14.53 17.37 15.34
C GLU A 95 -14.68 15.84 15.27
N ASP A 96 -14.14 15.21 14.23
CA ASP A 96 -14.18 13.75 14.09
C ASP A 96 -13.35 13.07 15.17
N LYS A 97 -12.20 13.64 15.55
CA LYS A 97 -11.35 13.11 16.63
C LYS A 97 -12.11 13.11 17.95
N VAL A 98 -12.73 14.24 18.32
CA VAL A 98 -13.53 14.33 19.55
C VAL A 98 -14.70 13.34 19.53
N ARG A 99 -15.37 13.19 18.37
CA ARG A 99 -16.43 12.19 18.20
C ARG A 99 -15.92 10.75 18.29
N MET A 100 -14.70 10.46 17.86
CA MET A 100 -14.13 9.11 17.99
C MET A 100 -13.71 8.79 19.43
N GLU A 101 -13.20 9.77 20.16
CA GLU A 101 -12.73 9.59 21.54
C GLU A 101 -13.83 9.25 22.54
N THR A 102 -15.06 9.70 22.26
CA THR A 102 -16.24 9.48 23.12
C THR A 102 -17.01 8.20 22.78
N LYS A 103 -16.73 7.56 21.64
CA LYS A 103 -17.42 6.33 21.23
C LYS A 103 -16.96 5.13 22.06
N LYS A 104 -17.91 4.44 22.69
CA LYS A 104 -17.66 3.18 23.40
C LYS A 104 -17.90 2.00 22.46
N TYR A 105 -16.84 1.21 22.24
CA TYR A 105 -16.92 -0.06 21.52
C TYR A 105 -16.71 -1.25 22.46
N PRO A 106 -17.26 -2.44 22.12
CA PRO A 106 -16.97 -3.67 22.84
C PRO A 106 -15.46 -3.94 22.89
N ASN A 107 -14.97 -4.47 24.00
CA ASN A 107 -13.57 -4.83 24.25
C ASN A 107 -12.53 -3.70 24.14
N MET A 108 -12.96 -2.45 23.97
CA MET A 108 -12.06 -1.29 24.01
C MET A 108 -12.03 -0.67 25.41
N MET A 109 -10.97 0.09 25.68
CA MET A 109 -10.83 0.88 26.90
C MET A 109 -12.05 1.80 27.12
N ALA A 110 -12.24 2.24 28.36
CA ALA A 110 -13.31 3.20 28.64
C ALA A 110 -13.03 4.54 27.94
N PRO A 111 -14.07 5.25 27.45
CA PRO A 111 -13.89 6.50 26.73
C PRO A 111 -13.34 7.58 27.66
N LYS A 112 -12.71 8.60 27.07
CA LYS A 112 -12.17 9.74 27.81
C LYS A 112 -13.30 10.43 28.61
N GLY A 113 -13.02 10.79 29.86
CA GLY A 113 -13.99 11.40 30.77
C GLY A 113 -14.84 10.41 31.58
N SER A 114 -14.73 9.10 31.33
CA SER A 114 -15.32 8.10 32.22
C SER A 114 -14.48 7.88 33.49
N PHE A 115 -15.12 7.47 34.60
CA PHE A 115 -14.43 7.13 35.84
C PHE A 115 -13.35 6.06 35.63
N MET A 116 -13.69 5.02 34.87
CA MET A 116 -12.76 3.92 34.57
C MET A 116 -11.54 4.41 33.79
N TYR A 117 -11.72 5.35 32.86
CA TYR A 117 -10.60 5.98 32.15
C TYR A 117 -9.72 6.78 33.10
N TRP A 118 -10.30 7.56 34.01
CA TRP A 118 -9.55 8.30 35.03
C TRP A 118 -8.74 7.37 35.94
N PHE A 119 -9.38 6.31 36.45
CA PHE A 119 -8.74 5.36 37.35
C PHE A 119 -7.54 4.69 36.68
N LEU A 120 -7.69 4.23 35.43
CA LEU A 120 -6.64 3.51 34.69
C LEU A 120 -5.49 4.40 34.21
N ASN A 121 -5.72 5.69 33.95
CA ASN A 121 -4.68 6.58 33.40
C ASN A 121 -3.95 7.42 34.45
N ASN A 122 -4.41 7.44 35.71
CA ASN A 122 -3.83 8.31 36.73
C ASN A 122 -2.63 7.64 37.43
N ILE A 123 -1.41 8.09 37.12
CA ILE A 123 -0.18 7.53 37.69
C ILE A 123 -0.13 7.65 39.22
N TYR A 124 -0.69 8.71 39.82
CA TYR A 124 -0.62 8.94 41.26
C TYR A 124 -1.42 7.91 42.05
N ILE A 125 -2.58 7.50 41.55
CA ILE A 125 -3.41 6.46 42.19
C ILE A 125 -2.66 5.14 42.20
N HIS A 126 -2.05 4.78 41.06
CA HIS A 126 -1.27 3.55 40.96
C HIS A 126 -0.05 3.58 41.89
N MET A 127 0.67 4.70 41.94
CA MET A 127 1.81 4.87 42.86
C MET A 127 1.40 4.84 44.33
N PHE A 128 0.25 5.40 44.68
CA PHE A 128 -0.26 5.35 46.05
C PHE A 128 -0.61 3.91 46.45
N ILE A 129 -1.31 3.17 45.59
CA ILE A 129 -1.69 1.78 45.85
C ILE A 129 -0.46 0.88 45.98
N THR A 130 0.60 1.09 45.16
CA THR A 130 1.82 0.29 45.25
C THR A 130 2.65 0.57 46.49
N ILE A 131 2.57 1.78 47.04
CA ILE A 131 3.30 2.17 48.27
C ILE A 131 2.52 1.76 49.53
N VAL A 132 1.19 1.85 49.50
CA VAL A 132 0.31 1.54 50.63
C VAL A 132 0.05 0.03 50.77
N ARG A 133 0.37 -0.76 49.74
CA ARG A 133 0.25 -2.22 49.76
C ARG A 133 1.50 -2.91 50.31
#